data_AF-A0A1E7LY63-F1
#
_entry.id   AF-A0A1E7LY63-F1
#
_cell.length_a   1.000
_cell.length_b   1.000
_cell.length_c   1.000
_cell.angle_alpha   90.00
_cell.angle_beta   90.00
_cell.angle_gamma   90.00
#
_symmetry.space_group_name_H-M   'P 1'
#
loop_
_entity.id
_entity.type
_entity.pdbx_description
1 polymer ?
#
loop_
_entity_poly.entity_id
_entity_poly.type
_entity_poly.pdbx_seq_one_letter_code
_entity_poly.pdbx_strand_id
1 'polypeptide(L)'
;MQEKSRNWTELWDLGILGKRDQVRMIGYSLMAEMYGTLLQGVTDGGEDKISRLYDRKKSSFPEQEVVEERVDHILSIMFDRVVPSLANEPIVKRPQALMIFAALAHAEYGLPQGDIGDDMPHGGEGLNGSIDRFSSNLTFLNEVLKAEEPPRNFERFYNASKSSTQRIASRRERFKVFCEALDSDSMEN
;
A
#
# COMPACT_ATOMS: atom_id res chain seq x y z
N MET A 1 9.12 14.14 25.33
CA MET A 1 8.83 12.74 24.97
C MET A 1 7.35 12.51 25.13
N GLN A 2 6.55 12.90 24.13
CA GLN A 2 5.12 12.59 24.09
C GLN A 2 4.94 11.42 23.12
N GLU A 3 4.59 10.26 23.70
CA GLU A 3 3.56 9.34 23.20
C GLU A 3 3.60 9.03 21.69
N LYS A 4 4.58 8.23 21.25
CA LYS A 4 4.61 7.63 19.91
C LYS A 4 4.28 6.14 19.96
N SER A 5 3.05 5.80 20.30
CA SER A 5 2.43 4.63 19.68
C SER A 5 1.10 5.08 19.12
N ARG A 6 1.11 5.46 17.84
CA ARG A 6 -0.14 5.64 17.11
C ARG A 6 -0.82 4.28 17.12
N ASN A 7 -1.94 4.18 17.83
CA ASN A 7 -2.71 2.96 17.84
C ASN A 7 -3.37 2.88 16.47
N TRP A 8 -3.01 1.91 15.62
CA TRP A 8 -3.44 1.79 14.22
C TRP A 8 -4.94 1.50 14.04
N THR A 9 -5.78 1.93 14.99
CA THR A 9 -7.22 1.80 14.98
C THR A 9 -7.83 2.38 13.71
N GLU A 10 -7.16 3.33 13.05
CA GLU A 10 -7.55 3.89 11.76
C GLU A 10 -7.67 2.82 10.65
N LEU A 11 -6.92 1.72 10.72
CA LEU A 11 -7.09 0.58 9.80
C LEU A 11 -8.51 0.00 9.87
N TRP A 12 -9.14 0.02 11.04
CA TRP A 12 -10.51 -0.43 11.25
C TRP A 12 -11.51 0.67 10.90
N ASP A 13 -11.24 1.91 11.30
CA ASP A 13 -12.15 3.04 11.08
C ASP A 13 -12.33 3.35 9.59
N LEU A 14 -11.25 3.23 8.80
CA LEU A 14 -11.29 3.38 7.35
C LEU A 14 -11.86 2.16 6.62
N GLY A 15 -12.16 1.06 7.33
CA GLY A 15 -12.68 -0.17 6.74
C GLY A 15 -11.67 -0.92 5.86
N ILE A 16 -10.37 -0.68 6.08
CA ILE A 16 -9.26 -1.46 5.50
C ILE A 16 -9.30 -2.89 6.06
N LEU A 17 -9.55 -3.01 7.37
CA LEU A 17 -9.80 -4.25 8.09
C LEU A 17 -11.27 -4.34 8.51
N GLY A 18 -11.91 -5.49 8.29
CA GLY A 18 -13.25 -5.74 8.79
C GLY A 18 -13.27 -6.10 10.28
N LYS A 19 -14.41 -5.93 10.96
CA LYS A 19 -14.60 -6.38 12.36
C LYS A 19 -14.29 -7.87 12.57
N ARG A 20 -14.49 -8.71 11.55
CA ARG A 20 -14.17 -10.15 11.59
C ARG A 20 -12.66 -10.44 11.48
N ASP A 21 -11.87 -9.48 11.01
CA ASP A 21 -10.43 -9.62 10.79
C ASP A 21 -9.61 -9.39 12.07
N GLN A 22 -10.20 -8.71 13.06
CA GLN A 22 -9.60 -8.45 14.38
C GLN A 22 -9.27 -9.75 15.15
N VAL A 23 -10.09 -10.78 14.97
CA VAL A 23 -9.93 -12.10 15.64
C VAL A 23 -8.91 -12.99 14.94
N ARG A 24 -8.53 -12.68 13.70
CA ARG A 24 -7.66 -13.52 12.85
C ARG A 24 -6.22 -13.02 12.74
N MET A 25 -5.85 -12.02 13.56
CA MET A 25 -4.53 -11.37 13.50
C MET A 25 -4.18 -10.79 12.11
N ILE A 26 -5.17 -10.59 11.24
CA ILE A 26 -4.95 -10.12 9.87
C ILE A 26 -4.32 -8.71 9.85
N GLY A 27 -4.57 -7.90 10.89
CA GLY A 27 -3.88 -6.62 11.09
C GLY A 27 -2.37 -6.79 11.27
N TYR A 28 -1.92 -7.82 12.02
CA TYR A 28 -0.50 -8.11 12.16
C TYR A 28 0.14 -8.57 10.85
N SER A 29 -0.56 -9.40 10.07
CA SER A 29 -0.06 -9.80 8.75
C SER A 29 0.04 -8.61 7.82
N LEU A 30 -0.95 -7.72 7.76
CA LEU A 30 -0.90 -6.50 6.94
C LEU A 30 0.27 -5.60 7.34
N MET A 31 0.43 -5.34 8.63
CA MET A 31 1.55 -4.55 9.13
C MET A 31 2.89 -5.21 8.76
N ALA A 32 3.04 -6.51 9.00
CA ALA A 32 4.25 -7.24 8.62
C ALA A 32 4.55 -7.14 7.11
N GLU A 33 3.52 -7.10 6.26
CA GLU A 33 3.69 -6.87 4.82
C GLU A 33 4.10 -5.42 4.49
N MET A 34 3.63 -4.41 5.24
CA MET A 34 4.09 -3.01 5.11
C MET A 34 5.57 -2.87 5.50
N TYR A 35 5.98 -3.47 6.64
CA TYR A 35 7.38 -3.57 7.03
C TYR A 35 8.21 -4.30 5.96
N GLY A 36 7.70 -5.44 5.47
CA GLY A 36 8.33 -6.20 4.40
C GLY A 36 8.51 -5.39 3.11
N THR A 37 7.54 -4.54 2.78
CA THR A 37 7.59 -3.67 1.61
C THR A 37 8.74 -2.67 1.69
N LEU A 38 8.93 -2.01 2.84
CA LEU A 38 10.07 -1.10 3.04
C LEU A 38 11.42 -1.81 3.02
N LEU A 39 11.47 -3.04 3.53
CA LEU A 39 12.71 -3.82 3.63
C LEU A 39 13.12 -4.52 2.33
N GLN A 40 12.14 -4.94 1.52
CA GLN A 40 12.36 -5.88 0.41
C GLN A 40 11.74 -5.42 -0.90
N GLY A 41 11.00 -4.31 -0.91
CA GLY A 41 10.17 -3.92 -2.03
C GLY A 41 8.88 -4.74 -2.12
N VAL A 42 8.16 -4.57 -3.23
CA VAL A 42 6.92 -5.31 -3.47
C VAL A 42 7.26 -6.76 -3.85
N THR A 43 6.78 -7.70 -3.04
CA THR A 43 7.04 -9.14 -3.19
C THR A 43 5.76 -9.96 -3.03
N ASP A 44 5.82 -11.26 -3.33
CA ASP A 44 4.78 -12.21 -2.94
C ASP A 44 4.51 -12.18 -1.43
N GLY A 45 3.23 -12.17 -1.06
CA GLY A 45 2.76 -12.17 0.32
C GLY A 45 2.51 -13.56 0.90
N GLY A 46 2.00 -13.58 2.13
CA GLY A 46 1.60 -14.80 2.84
C GLY A 46 2.46 -15.11 4.07
N GLU A 47 1.92 -15.96 4.93
CA GLU A 47 2.46 -16.21 6.27
C GLU A 47 3.88 -16.79 6.25
N ASP A 48 4.18 -17.67 5.29
CA ASP A 48 5.52 -18.22 5.10
C ASP A 48 6.57 -17.13 4.84
N LYS A 49 6.21 -16.08 4.12
CA LYS A 49 7.11 -14.96 3.78
C LYS A 49 7.32 -14.04 4.98
N ILE A 50 6.24 -13.79 5.72
CA ILE A 50 6.27 -13.04 6.98
C ILE A 50 7.16 -13.76 8.00
N SER A 51 6.98 -15.07 8.16
CA SER A 51 7.79 -15.90 9.06
C SER A 51 9.28 -15.84 8.70
N ARG A 52 9.62 -15.99 7.41
CA ARG A 52 11.01 -15.86 6.93
C ARG A 52 11.59 -14.46 7.16
N LEU A 53 10.77 -13.41 7.08
CA LEU A 53 11.22 -12.04 7.38
C LEU A 53 11.62 -11.92 8.85
N TYR A 54 10.77 -12.41 9.76
CA TYR A 54 11.08 -12.45 11.19
C TYR A 54 12.34 -13.27 11.48
N ASP A 55 12.47 -14.46 10.91
CA ASP A 55 13.63 -15.32 11.14
C ASP A 55 14.95 -14.67 10.72
N ARG A 56 14.97 -13.94 9.59
CA ARG A 56 16.17 -13.23 9.11
C ARG A 56 16.59 -12.06 10.00
N LYS A 57 15.64 -11.45 10.71
CA LYS A 57 15.87 -10.27 11.56
C LYS A 57 15.93 -10.60 13.05
N LYS A 58 15.68 -11.86 13.42
CA LYS A 58 15.61 -12.35 14.81
C LYS A 58 16.88 -12.09 15.62
N SER A 59 18.06 -12.19 15.01
CA SER A 59 19.34 -12.00 15.69
C SER A 59 19.84 -10.55 15.68
N SER A 60 19.41 -9.74 14.70
CA SER A 60 19.80 -8.35 14.57
C SER A 60 18.90 -7.64 13.55
N PHE A 61 18.36 -6.49 13.92
CA PHE A 61 17.63 -5.60 13.03
C PHE A 61 18.11 -4.15 13.21
N PRO A 62 19.32 -3.81 12.70
CA PRO A 62 19.91 -2.49 12.92
C PRO A 62 19.07 -1.33 12.38
N GLU A 63 18.29 -1.58 11.32
CA GLU A 63 17.46 -0.56 10.68
C GLU A 63 16.05 -0.44 11.29
N GLN A 64 15.75 -1.13 12.40
CA GLN A 64 14.40 -1.22 12.96
C GLN A 64 13.77 0.15 13.19
N GLU A 65 14.44 1.04 13.92
CA GLU A 65 13.92 2.36 14.28
C GLU A 65 13.60 3.18 13.03
N VAL A 66 14.50 3.17 12.03
CA VAL A 66 14.30 3.88 10.76
C VAL A 66 13.10 3.31 9.99
N VAL A 67 12.92 1.99 9.98
CA VAL A 67 11.80 1.36 9.26
C VAL A 67 10.49 1.64 9.98
N GLU A 68 10.46 1.58 11.31
CA GLU A 68 9.28 1.93 12.12
C GLU A 68 8.86 3.39 11.85
N GLU A 69 9.81 4.33 11.90
CA GLU A 69 9.53 5.74 11.60
C GLU A 69 8.97 5.95 10.18
N ARG A 70 9.49 5.21 9.19
CA ARG A 70 9.00 5.27 7.81
C ARG A 70 7.60 4.68 7.66
N VAL A 71 7.31 3.55 8.32
CA VAL A 71 5.95 2.99 8.35
C VAL A 71 4.99 4.03 8.93
N ASP A 72 5.35 4.63 10.06
CA ASP A 72 4.52 5.59 10.75
C ASP A 72 4.24 6.83 9.91
N HIS A 73 5.28 7.36 9.27
CA HIS A 73 5.16 8.52 8.40
C HIS A 73 4.22 8.26 7.22
N ILE A 74 4.41 7.14 6.51
CA ILE A 74 3.58 6.81 5.33
C ILE A 74 2.14 6.53 5.73
N LEU A 75 1.91 5.83 6.84
CA LEU A 75 0.54 5.59 7.34
C LEU A 75 -0.15 6.89 7.77
N SER A 76 0.57 7.82 8.40
CA SER A 76 0.04 9.15 8.70
C SER A 76 -0.39 9.87 7.42
N ILE A 77 0.48 9.93 6.40
CA ILE A 77 0.12 10.55 5.11
C ILE A 77 -1.12 9.88 4.51
N MET A 78 -1.12 8.55 4.48
CA MET A 78 -2.19 7.77 3.88
C MET A 78 -3.53 8.08 4.55
N PHE A 79 -3.61 7.97 5.88
CA PHE A 79 -4.86 8.10 6.63
C PHE A 79 -5.33 9.54 6.81
N ASP A 80 -4.39 10.47 7.00
CA ASP A 80 -4.73 11.85 7.32
C ASP A 80 -5.02 12.69 6.06
N ARG A 81 -4.45 12.28 4.90
CA ARG A 81 -4.48 13.13 3.68
C ARG A 81 -4.96 12.41 2.44
N VAL A 82 -4.63 11.14 2.25
CA VAL A 82 -4.87 10.45 0.98
C VAL A 82 -6.24 9.80 0.92
N VAL A 83 -6.62 9.02 1.95
CA VAL A 83 -7.84 8.20 1.94
C VAL A 83 -8.96 8.56 2.94
N PRO A 84 -8.96 9.67 3.71
CA PRO A 84 -9.99 9.89 4.72
C PRO A 84 -11.41 9.99 4.14
N SER A 85 -11.56 10.53 2.93
CA SER A 85 -12.84 10.60 2.21
C SER A 85 -13.28 9.30 1.54
N LEU A 86 -12.39 8.30 1.49
CA LEU A 86 -12.60 7.01 0.82
C LEU A 86 -12.86 5.88 1.83
N ALA A 87 -13.23 6.22 3.07
CA ALA A 87 -13.52 5.24 4.11
C ALA A 87 -14.60 4.25 3.65
N ASN A 88 -14.35 2.96 3.90
CA ASN A 88 -15.18 1.82 3.52
C ASN A 88 -15.30 1.51 2.02
N GLU A 89 -14.70 2.31 1.15
CA GLU A 89 -14.71 2.11 -0.29
C GLU A 89 -13.86 0.91 -0.76
N PRO A 90 -14.08 0.36 -1.97
CA PRO A 90 -13.25 -0.70 -2.54
C PRO A 90 -11.75 -0.35 -2.59
N ILE A 91 -11.41 0.91 -2.89
CA ILE A 91 -10.03 1.38 -3.03
C ILE A 91 -9.23 1.32 -1.73
N VAL A 92 -9.88 1.34 -0.57
CA VAL A 92 -9.20 1.22 0.74
C VAL A 92 -9.20 -0.21 1.27
N LYS A 93 -9.75 -1.19 0.55
CA LYS A 93 -9.66 -2.59 1.02
C LYS A 93 -8.21 -3.04 1.06
N ARG A 94 -7.89 -3.94 2.00
CA ARG A 94 -6.55 -4.45 2.30
C ARG A 94 -5.60 -4.60 1.08
N PRO A 95 -6.01 -5.22 -0.04
CA PRO A 95 -5.09 -5.47 -1.13
C PRO A 95 -4.63 -4.17 -1.80
N GLN A 96 -5.50 -3.15 -1.81
CA GLN A 96 -5.26 -1.86 -2.43
C GLN A 96 -4.54 -0.97 -1.43
N ALA A 97 -4.97 -0.97 -0.17
CA ALA A 97 -4.30 -0.26 0.91
C ALA A 97 -2.80 -0.60 1.01
N LEU A 98 -2.43 -1.89 0.90
CA LEU A 98 -1.03 -2.30 0.91
C LEU A 98 -0.23 -1.73 -0.28
N MET A 99 -0.84 -1.66 -1.47
CA MET A 99 -0.17 -1.14 -2.67
C MET A 99 -0.17 0.39 -2.74
N ILE A 100 -1.17 1.06 -2.17
CA ILE A 100 -1.17 2.51 -1.93
C ILE A 100 -0.05 2.88 -0.97
N PHE A 101 0.08 2.14 0.14
CA PHE A 101 1.21 2.27 1.06
C PHE A 101 2.54 2.09 0.32
N ALA A 102 2.67 1.04 -0.49
CA ALA A 102 3.89 0.78 -1.26
C ALA A 102 4.23 1.93 -2.22
N ALA A 103 3.23 2.46 -2.93
CA ALA A 103 3.42 3.57 -3.87
C ALA A 103 3.87 4.85 -3.16
N LEU A 104 3.24 5.21 -2.04
CA LEU A 104 3.63 6.35 -1.21
C LEU A 104 5.05 6.17 -0.65
N ALA A 105 5.36 4.99 -0.11
CA ALA A 105 6.69 4.68 0.41
C ALA A 105 7.76 4.73 -0.69
N HIS A 106 7.44 4.28 -1.90
CA HIS A 106 8.34 4.31 -3.04
C HIS A 106 8.60 5.74 -3.52
N ALA A 107 7.56 6.54 -3.67
CA ALA A 107 7.70 7.94 -4.05
C ALA A 107 8.53 8.71 -3.02
N GLU A 108 8.27 8.51 -1.72
CA GLU A 108 8.95 9.25 -0.65
C GLU A 108 10.40 8.79 -0.42
N TYR A 109 10.65 7.48 -0.35
CA TYR A 109 11.94 6.96 0.12
C TYR A 109 12.74 6.17 -0.91
N GLY A 110 12.11 5.76 -2.02
CA GLY A 110 12.63 4.71 -2.87
C GLY A 110 12.55 3.35 -2.17
N LEU A 111 11.92 2.38 -2.85
CA LEU A 111 11.86 1.00 -2.37
C LEU A 111 12.92 0.16 -3.09
N PRO A 112 13.44 -0.90 -2.46
CA PRO A 112 14.12 -1.96 -3.19
C PRO A 112 13.25 -2.51 -4.32
N GLN A 113 13.86 -3.04 -5.38
CA GLN A 113 13.11 -3.55 -6.56
C GLN A 113 12.15 -4.70 -6.22
N GLY A 114 12.46 -5.50 -5.20
CA GLY A 114 11.69 -6.69 -4.85
C GLY A 114 11.47 -7.63 -6.03
N ASP A 115 10.26 -8.19 -6.13
CA ASP A 115 9.87 -9.05 -7.24
C ASP A 115 9.27 -8.26 -8.42
N ILE A 116 9.32 -6.91 -8.38
CA ILE A 116 8.97 -6.06 -9.53
C ILE A 116 10.09 -6.12 -10.57
N GLY A 117 11.35 -6.09 -10.14
CA GLY A 117 12.53 -6.21 -11.01
C GLY A 117 12.73 -4.99 -11.91
N ASP A 118 13.06 -5.23 -13.18
CA ASP A 118 13.34 -4.17 -14.17
C ASP A 118 12.14 -3.28 -14.48
N ASP A 119 10.94 -3.73 -14.13
CA ASP A 119 9.67 -3.04 -14.30
C ASP A 119 9.38 -2.01 -13.17
N MET A 120 10.34 -1.77 -12.28
CA MET A 120 10.16 -0.87 -11.13
C MET A 120 9.94 0.57 -11.63
N PRO A 121 8.84 1.23 -11.23
CA PRO A 121 8.66 2.66 -11.48
C PRO A 121 9.80 3.50 -10.89
N HIS A 122 9.91 4.76 -11.31
CA HIS A 122 10.82 5.72 -10.68
C HIS A 122 10.25 6.12 -9.30
N GLY A 123 11.13 6.46 -8.36
CA GLY A 123 10.74 6.87 -7.00
C GLY A 123 11.91 7.44 -6.20
N GLY A 124 11.64 7.84 -4.96
CA GLY A 124 12.61 8.49 -4.07
C GLY A 124 12.78 9.99 -4.30
N GLU A 125 11.83 10.62 -4.99
CA GLU A 125 11.85 12.06 -5.27
C GLU A 125 11.05 12.90 -4.24
N GLY A 126 10.33 12.23 -3.34
CA GLY A 126 9.46 12.86 -2.34
C GLY A 126 8.02 13.08 -2.81
N LEU A 127 7.13 13.42 -1.88
CA LEU A 127 5.69 13.58 -2.13
C LEU A 127 5.24 15.04 -2.41
N ASN A 128 6.17 15.92 -2.82
CA ASN A 128 5.91 17.36 -2.91
C ASN A 128 4.84 17.72 -3.95
N GLY A 129 3.67 18.15 -3.47
CA GLY A 129 2.53 18.56 -4.29
C GLY A 129 1.75 17.39 -4.92
N SER A 130 2.20 16.15 -4.76
CA SER A 130 1.60 14.95 -5.36
C SER A 130 0.38 14.44 -4.58
N ILE A 131 0.30 14.73 -3.27
CA ILE A 131 -0.72 14.15 -2.38
C ILE A 131 -2.14 14.52 -2.76
N ASP A 132 -2.40 15.79 -3.06
CA ASP A 132 -3.77 16.24 -3.36
C ASP A 132 -4.22 15.67 -4.71
N ARG A 133 -3.33 15.64 -5.70
CA ARG A 133 -3.57 14.99 -7.00
C ARG A 133 -3.81 13.49 -6.84
N PHE A 134 -2.99 12.82 -6.03
CA PHE A 134 -3.13 11.40 -5.77
C PHE A 134 -4.47 11.07 -5.12
N SER A 135 -4.93 11.87 -4.15
CA SER A 135 -6.26 11.68 -3.54
C SER A 135 -7.40 11.81 -4.57
N SER A 136 -7.33 12.79 -5.47
CA SER A 136 -8.29 12.91 -6.59
C SER A 136 -8.23 11.70 -7.53
N ASN A 137 -7.03 11.28 -7.92
CA ASN A 137 -6.83 10.10 -8.79
C ASN A 137 -7.34 8.81 -8.12
N LEU A 138 -7.20 8.66 -6.80
CA LEU A 138 -7.75 7.52 -6.07
C LEU A 138 -9.28 7.51 -6.05
N THR A 139 -9.93 8.69 -6.07
CA THR A 139 -11.39 8.77 -6.20
C THR A 139 -11.83 8.24 -7.56
N PHE A 140 -11.15 8.64 -8.63
CA PHE A 140 -11.41 8.09 -9.97
C PHE A 140 -11.17 6.57 -10.03
N LEU A 141 -10.02 6.09 -9.53
CA LEU A 141 -9.72 4.66 -9.48
C LEU A 141 -10.71 3.88 -8.63
N ASN A 142 -11.31 4.49 -7.61
CA ASN A 142 -12.39 3.86 -6.86
C ASN A 142 -13.65 3.65 -7.71
N GLU A 143 -14.01 4.63 -8.55
CA GLU A 143 -15.12 4.49 -9.49
C GLU A 143 -14.84 3.43 -10.55
N VAL A 144 -13.59 3.30 -11.01
CA VAL A 144 -13.15 2.17 -11.85
C VAL A 144 -13.42 0.84 -11.16
N LEU A 145 -13.13 0.70 -9.86
CA LEU A 145 -13.37 -0.54 -9.11
C LEU A 145 -14.85 -0.83 -8.85
N LYS A 146 -15.71 0.20 -8.83
CA LYS A 146 -17.16 0.07 -8.66
C LYS A 146 -17.89 -0.29 -9.96
N ALA A 147 -17.28 -0.03 -11.11
CA ALA A 147 -17.89 -0.31 -12.41
C ALA A 147 -18.27 -1.80 -12.56
N GLU A 148 -19.41 -2.04 -13.21
CA GLU A 148 -19.89 -3.41 -13.50
C GLU A 148 -18.93 -4.15 -14.43
N GLU A 149 -18.36 -3.44 -15.41
CA GLU A 149 -17.37 -3.93 -16.37
C GLU A 149 -16.09 -3.08 -16.33
N PRO A 150 -14.91 -3.68 -16.60
CA PRO A 150 -13.65 -2.95 -16.60
C PRO A 150 -13.61 -1.88 -17.71
N PRO A 151 -13.29 -0.62 -17.39
CA PRO A 151 -12.91 0.36 -18.39
C PRO A 151 -11.69 -0.14 -19.18
N ARG A 152 -11.68 0.06 -20.50
CA ARG A 152 -10.66 -0.50 -21.41
C ARG A 152 -9.21 -0.23 -20.98
N ASN A 153 -8.92 0.99 -20.53
CA ASN A 153 -7.56 1.38 -20.13
C ASN A 153 -7.16 0.83 -18.74
N PHE A 154 -8.14 0.39 -17.94
CA PHE A 154 -7.94 -0.08 -16.57
C PHE A 154 -8.26 -1.56 -16.38
N GLU A 155 -8.44 -2.33 -17.46
CA GLU A 155 -8.83 -3.73 -17.38
C GLU A 155 -7.87 -4.57 -16.53
N ARG A 156 -6.55 -4.36 -16.69
CA ARG A 156 -5.53 -5.07 -15.90
C ARG A 156 -5.61 -4.72 -14.42
N PHE A 157 -5.73 -3.44 -14.11
CA PHE A 157 -5.89 -2.95 -12.73
C PHE A 157 -7.14 -3.51 -12.08
N TYR A 158 -8.26 -3.43 -12.79
CA TYR A 158 -9.57 -3.91 -12.35
C TYR A 158 -9.52 -5.41 -12.03
N ASN A 159 -9.01 -6.22 -12.96
CA ASN A 159 -8.90 -7.66 -12.81
C ASN A 159 -7.92 -8.03 -11.67
N ALA A 160 -6.77 -7.36 -11.60
CA ALA A 160 -5.81 -7.55 -10.51
C ALA A 160 -6.41 -7.23 -9.14
N SER A 161 -7.26 -6.21 -9.06
CA SER A 161 -7.93 -5.74 -7.84
C SER A 161 -9.07 -6.64 -7.38
N LYS A 162 -9.68 -7.42 -8.28
CA LYS A 162 -10.66 -8.47 -7.95
C LYS A 162 -10.05 -9.85 -7.66
N SER A 163 -8.77 -10.03 -7.94
CA SER A 163 -8.06 -11.31 -7.84
C SER A 163 -7.38 -11.53 -6.47
N SER A 164 -6.58 -12.61 -6.37
CA SER A 164 -5.81 -12.94 -5.16
C SER A 164 -4.90 -11.79 -4.70
N THR A 165 -4.81 -11.64 -3.39
CA THR A 165 -4.20 -10.49 -2.72
C THR A 165 -2.70 -10.66 -2.45
N GLN A 166 -2.19 -11.89 -2.55
CA GLN A 166 -0.83 -12.28 -2.16
C GLN A 166 0.12 -12.48 -3.33
N ARG A 167 -0.36 -12.61 -4.56
CA ARG A 167 0.49 -12.92 -5.72
C ARG A 167 1.12 -11.68 -6.32
N ILE A 168 2.40 -11.78 -6.68
CA ILE A 168 3.19 -10.70 -7.28
C ILE A 168 2.58 -10.22 -8.59
N ALA A 169 2.00 -11.11 -9.40
CA ALA A 169 1.32 -10.73 -10.64
C ALA A 169 0.25 -9.66 -10.39
N SER A 170 -0.64 -9.89 -9.42
CA SER A 170 -1.70 -8.93 -9.09
C SER A 170 -1.18 -7.70 -8.33
N ARG A 171 -0.13 -7.85 -7.53
CA ARG A 171 0.49 -6.73 -6.80
C ARG A 171 1.21 -5.78 -7.74
N ARG A 172 1.94 -6.30 -8.73
CA ARG A 172 2.66 -5.52 -9.74
C ARG A 172 1.73 -4.63 -10.53
N GLU A 173 0.61 -5.17 -11.02
CA GLU A 173 -0.39 -4.37 -11.76
C GLU A 173 -0.96 -3.25 -10.90
N ARG A 174 -1.28 -3.53 -9.63
CA ARG A 174 -1.82 -2.51 -8.71
C ARG A 174 -0.78 -1.45 -8.33
N PHE A 175 0.44 -1.89 -8.00
CA PHE A 175 1.53 -1.00 -7.63
C PHE A 175 1.87 -0.01 -8.74
N LYS A 176 2.01 -0.49 -9.99
CA LYS A 176 2.28 0.37 -11.15
C LYS A 176 1.24 1.47 -11.33
N VAL A 177 -0.05 1.11 -11.23
CA VAL A 177 -1.16 2.06 -11.37
C VAL A 177 -1.16 3.10 -10.24
N PHE A 178 -0.83 2.71 -9.01
CA PHE A 178 -0.74 3.67 -7.91
C PHE A 178 0.49 4.57 -8.00
N CYS A 179 1.62 4.10 -8.52
CA CYS A 179 2.75 4.96 -8.85
C CYS A 179 2.38 5.96 -9.97
N GLU A 180 1.74 5.50 -11.04
CA GLU A 180 1.27 6.37 -12.12
C GLU A 180 0.27 7.43 -11.61
N ALA A 181 -0.63 7.05 -10.70
CA ALA A 181 -1.59 7.96 -10.08
C ALA A 181 -0.93 9.02 -9.16
N LEU A 182 0.29 8.77 -8.65
CA LEU A 182 1.08 9.77 -7.91
C LEU A 182 1.72 10.80 -8.86
N ASP A 183 2.17 10.33 -10.03
CA ASP A 183 2.93 11.12 -10.99
C ASP A 183 2.03 11.90 -11.97
N SER A 184 0.83 11.40 -12.24
CA SER A 184 -0.09 11.96 -13.24
C SER A 184 -0.91 13.13 -12.71
N ASP A 185 -1.11 14.14 -13.55
CA ASP A 185 -2.03 15.25 -13.26
C ASP A 185 -3.49 14.79 -13.18
N SER A 186 -3.86 13.79 -13.99
CA SER A 186 -5.19 13.18 -13.99
C SER A 186 -5.14 11.78 -14.61
N MET A 187 -5.87 10.84 -14.01
CA MET A 187 -6.06 9.47 -14.51
C MET A 187 -7.30 9.29 -15.42
N GLU A 188 -8.05 10.36 -15.67
CA GLU A 188 -9.32 10.29 -16.43
C GLU A 188 -9.14 10.24 -17.96
N ASN A 189 -7.93 10.49 -18.47
CA ASN A 189 -7.64 10.68 -19.90
C ASN A 189 -7.04 9.44 -20.57
#